data_AF-A0A1H2YVY9-F1
#
_entry.id   AF-A0A1H2YVY9-F1
#
_cell.length_a   1.000
_cell.length_b   1.000
_cell.length_c   1.000
_cell.angle_alpha   90.00
_cell.angle_beta   90.00
_cell.angle_gamma   90.00
#
_symmetry.space_group_name_H-M   'P 1'
#
loop_
_entity.id
_entity.type
_entity.pdbx_description
1 polymer ?
#
loop_
_entity_poly.entity_id
_entity_poly.type
_entity_poly.pdbx_seq_one_letter_code
_entity_poly.pdbx_strand_id
1 'polypeptide(L)'
;MNWKTCVAMLAAAGCVMLSQPASATLVSVTSCTQACTITDTPPNPVVPNPNDGLTLWNERQNVTLSEALAVDRVFDPSASFVSGSDGDFMLAAGTVVSSHYVQFDPEGGAFRINATITADSQIFAFITEDQKLFDSDAVLGLPGLDYNDFFMRGLEVSDNTDFNGASVDIFWNAANPGDWARLITAHSPTAASVPAPAALPLLAAGLAAMGLTARARARRGRAQAGV
;
A
#
# COMPACT_ATOMS: atom_id res chain seq x y z
N MET A 1 -41.32 -40.63 -36.93
CA MET A 1 -40.04 -40.19 -37.51
C MET A 1 -39.63 -38.95 -36.72
N ASN A 2 -38.88 -39.14 -35.63
CA ASN A 2 -38.71 -38.14 -34.55
C ASN A 2 -37.30 -37.55 -34.58
N TRP A 3 -37.20 -36.32 -35.08
CA TRP A 3 -35.98 -35.49 -35.11
C TRP A 3 -35.86 -34.79 -33.76
N LYS A 4 -34.96 -35.28 -32.90
CA LYS A 4 -34.70 -34.74 -31.57
C LYS A 4 -33.97 -33.40 -31.68
N THR A 5 -34.52 -32.40 -31.00
CA THR A 5 -33.99 -31.06 -30.74
C THR A 5 -32.63 -31.12 -30.03
N CYS A 6 -31.56 -30.68 -30.71
CA CYS A 6 -30.27 -30.37 -30.09
C CYS A 6 -30.29 -28.93 -29.55
N VAL A 7 -30.53 -28.79 -28.25
CA VAL A 7 -30.31 -27.53 -27.53
C VAL A 7 -28.83 -27.47 -27.14
N ALA A 8 -28.07 -26.61 -27.81
CA ALA A 8 -26.69 -26.32 -27.44
C ALA A 8 -26.67 -25.36 -26.24
N MET A 9 -26.51 -25.91 -25.04
CA MET A 9 -26.17 -25.12 -23.86
C MET A 9 -24.69 -24.72 -23.94
N LEU A 10 -24.40 -23.46 -24.25
CA LEU A 10 -23.10 -22.88 -23.95
C LEU A 10 -23.01 -22.62 -22.45
N ALA A 11 -22.41 -23.55 -21.71
CA ALA A 11 -21.97 -23.30 -20.34
C ALA A 11 -20.66 -22.49 -20.42
N ALA A 12 -20.74 -21.19 -20.16
CA ALA A 12 -19.56 -20.37 -19.93
C ALA A 12 -19.04 -20.67 -18.53
N ALA A 13 -18.02 -21.53 -18.44
CA ALA A 13 -17.27 -21.76 -17.21
C ALA A 13 -16.52 -20.47 -16.86
N GLY A 14 -17.04 -19.71 -15.90
CA GLY A 14 -16.38 -18.55 -15.34
C GLY A 14 -15.16 -18.99 -14.54
N CYS A 15 -13.97 -18.72 -15.06
CA CYS A 15 -12.72 -18.92 -14.35
C CYS A 15 -12.65 -17.89 -13.21
N VAL A 16 -12.92 -18.32 -11.98
CA VAL A 16 -12.74 -17.49 -10.79
C VAL A 16 -11.24 -17.41 -10.52
N MET A 17 -10.61 -16.35 -11.02
CA MET A 17 -9.25 -15.99 -10.64
C MET A 17 -9.27 -15.57 -9.17
N LEU A 18 -8.98 -16.49 -8.26
CA LEU A 18 -8.66 -16.15 -6.88
C LEU A 18 -7.26 -15.54 -6.88
N SER A 19 -7.17 -14.21 -6.97
CA SER A 19 -5.92 -13.50 -6.70
C SER A 19 -5.58 -13.69 -5.22
N GLN A 20 -4.54 -14.47 -4.92
CA GLN A 20 -3.96 -14.48 -3.58
C GLN A 20 -3.24 -13.13 -3.35
N PRO A 21 -3.25 -12.61 -2.11
CA PRO A 21 -2.56 -11.36 -1.79
C PRO A 21 -1.06 -11.62 -1.89
N ALA A 22 -0.39 -11.00 -2.85
CA ALA A 22 1.06 -10.90 -2.80
C ALA A 22 1.39 -9.79 -1.79
N SER A 23 1.57 -10.17 -0.53
CA SER A 23 2.22 -9.33 0.49
C SER A 23 3.72 -9.56 0.40
N ALA A 24 4.47 -8.57 -0.06
CA ALA A 24 5.61 -8.12 0.71
C ALA A 24 5.83 -6.63 0.44
N THR A 25 5.99 -5.87 1.51
CA THR A 25 6.27 -4.43 1.48
C THR A 25 6.89 -3.95 2.80
N LEU A 26 6.69 -4.76 3.86
CA LEU A 26 7.65 -5.05 4.91
C LEU A 26 8.04 -6.53 4.82
N VAL A 27 9.32 -6.86 4.99
CA VAL A 27 9.86 -8.22 4.94
C VAL A 27 10.08 -8.78 6.33
N SER A 28 10.72 -8.01 7.20
CA SER A 28 11.02 -8.45 8.56
C SER A 28 11.32 -7.28 9.48
N VAL A 29 11.11 -7.49 10.77
CA VAL A 29 11.64 -6.64 11.84
C VAL A 29 12.51 -7.51 12.75
N THR A 30 13.77 -7.13 12.93
CA THR A 30 14.77 -7.91 13.68
C THR A 30 15.49 -7.03 14.70
N SER A 31 16.41 -7.60 15.48
CA SER A 31 17.23 -6.87 16.47
C SER A 31 16.42 -6.16 17.55
N CYS A 32 15.18 -6.61 17.78
CA CYS A 32 14.23 -5.97 18.67
C CYS A 32 14.62 -6.11 20.14
N THR A 33 14.76 -4.98 20.83
CA THR A 33 14.94 -4.97 22.28
C THR A 33 13.64 -5.12 23.07
N GLN A 34 12.48 -5.03 22.40
CA GLN A 34 11.14 -5.27 22.96
C GLN A 34 10.28 -6.09 21.99
N ALA A 35 8.98 -6.25 22.28
CA ALA A 35 8.05 -6.88 21.35
C ALA A 35 7.96 -6.08 20.05
N CYS A 36 8.10 -6.77 18.92
CA CYS A 36 7.96 -6.21 17.58
C CYS A 36 7.03 -7.09 16.75
N THR A 37 6.07 -6.47 16.06
CA THR A 37 5.09 -7.19 15.25
C THR A 37 4.86 -6.47 13.93
N ILE A 38 4.88 -7.22 12.83
CA ILE A 38 4.30 -6.77 11.56
C ILE A 38 2.89 -7.36 11.51
N THR A 39 1.87 -6.52 11.33
CA THR A 39 0.45 -6.92 11.35
C THR A 39 -0.25 -6.54 10.05
N ASP A 40 -1.22 -7.38 9.65
CA ASP A 40 -2.16 -7.09 8.56
C ASP A 40 -3.51 -6.55 9.09
N THR A 41 -3.69 -6.51 10.41
CA THR A 41 -4.89 -6.00 11.08
C THR A 41 -4.50 -4.84 12.01
N PRO A 42 -4.26 -3.64 11.45
CA PRO A 42 -3.89 -2.48 12.24
C PRO A 42 -5.02 -2.05 13.18
N PRO A 43 -4.69 -1.39 14.31
CA PRO A 43 -5.69 -0.87 15.24
C PRO A 43 -6.55 0.21 14.56
N ASN A 44 -7.87 0.16 14.75
CA ASN A 44 -8.81 1.15 14.22
C ASN A 44 -9.81 1.54 15.32
N PRO A 45 -9.73 2.76 15.89
CA PRO A 45 -8.80 3.83 15.53
C PRO A 45 -7.36 3.56 16.01
N VAL A 46 -6.40 4.26 15.40
CA VAL A 46 -5.07 4.46 15.98
C VAL A 46 -5.21 5.38 17.19
N VAL A 47 -4.57 5.03 18.30
CA VAL A 47 -4.70 5.71 19.59
C VAL A 47 -3.34 6.14 20.12
N PRO A 48 -3.27 7.17 21.00
CA PRO A 48 -2.00 7.69 21.51
C PRO A 48 -1.27 6.78 22.51
N ASN A 49 -1.94 5.83 23.16
CA ASN A 49 -1.30 4.95 24.16
C ASN A 49 -1.77 3.48 24.05
N PRO A 50 -1.50 2.79 22.92
CA PRO A 50 -1.93 1.40 22.71
C PRO A 50 -1.21 0.37 23.61
N ASN A 51 -0.05 0.71 24.16
CA ASN A 51 0.82 -0.11 25.02
C ASN A 51 1.15 -1.48 24.41
N ASP A 52 1.49 -1.51 23.12
CA ASP A 52 1.63 -2.73 22.32
C ASP A 52 3.06 -2.99 21.78
N GLY A 53 4.03 -2.20 22.19
CA GLY A 53 5.41 -2.29 21.71
C GLY A 53 5.58 -1.70 20.30
N LEU A 54 6.47 -2.27 19.50
CA LEU A 54 6.70 -1.82 18.12
C LEU A 54 5.77 -2.58 17.16
N THR A 55 4.78 -1.88 16.62
CA THR A 55 3.83 -2.43 15.64
C THR A 55 4.01 -1.76 14.29
N LEU A 56 4.10 -2.55 13.22
CA LEU A 56 4.24 -2.06 11.86
C LEU A 56 3.17 -2.69 10.96
N TRP A 57 2.72 -1.95 9.95
CA TRP A 57 1.85 -2.50 8.92
C TRP A 57 2.09 -1.84 7.57
N ASN A 58 1.84 -2.61 6.52
CA ASN A 58 1.81 -2.10 5.16
C ASN A 58 0.56 -1.24 4.98
N GLU A 59 0.73 -0.05 4.39
CA GLU A 59 -0.39 0.80 4.00
C GLU A 59 -0.64 0.66 2.49
N ARG A 60 -0.46 1.72 1.71
CA ARG A 60 -0.65 1.70 0.26
C ARG A 60 0.66 1.43 -0.46
N GLN A 61 0.59 0.54 -1.45
CA GLN A 61 1.76 0.11 -2.20
C GLN A 61 1.72 0.66 -3.63
N ASN A 62 2.89 1.03 -4.15
CA ASN A 62 3.09 1.47 -5.54
C ASN A 62 2.19 2.66 -5.95
N VAL A 63 2.00 3.62 -5.06
CA VAL A 63 1.27 4.87 -5.31
C VAL A 63 2.16 5.83 -6.07
N THR A 64 1.68 6.35 -7.21
CA THR A 64 2.31 7.49 -7.87
C THR A 64 1.87 8.77 -7.17
N LEU A 65 2.81 9.54 -6.64
CA LEU A 65 2.53 10.82 -6.01
C LEU A 65 1.99 11.81 -7.06
N SER A 66 0.80 12.38 -6.82
CA SER A 66 0.24 13.43 -7.69
C SER A 66 0.83 14.81 -7.41
N GLU A 67 1.34 15.02 -6.20
CA GLU A 67 1.95 16.24 -5.70
C GLU A 67 3.24 15.90 -4.95
N ALA A 68 4.03 16.91 -4.59
CA ALA A 68 5.21 16.65 -3.77
C ALA A 68 4.78 16.20 -2.37
N LEU A 69 5.49 15.23 -1.80
CA LEU A 69 5.24 14.70 -0.46
C LEU A 69 6.29 15.25 0.51
N ALA A 70 5.84 15.96 1.53
CA ALA A 70 6.70 16.40 2.63
C ALA A 70 7.17 15.22 3.47
N VAL A 71 8.47 15.16 3.74
CA VAL A 71 9.11 14.14 4.58
C VAL A 71 10.16 14.80 5.48
N ASP A 72 10.58 14.10 6.54
CA ASP A 72 11.47 14.66 7.56
C ASP A 72 12.92 14.19 7.38
N ARG A 73 13.07 12.93 6.98
CA ARG A 73 14.36 12.25 6.88
C ARG A 73 14.40 11.49 5.57
N VAL A 74 15.53 11.54 4.87
CA VAL A 74 15.71 10.88 3.56
C VAL A 74 16.98 10.04 3.57
N PHE A 75 16.96 8.92 2.83
CA PHE A 75 18.14 8.07 2.65
C PHE A 75 19.24 8.79 1.85
N ASP A 76 18.86 9.44 0.75
CA ASP A 76 19.80 10.12 -0.15
C ASP A 76 19.26 11.53 -0.48
N PRO A 77 19.76 12.58 0.19
CA PRO A 77 19.34 13.95 -0.09
C PRO A 77 19.79 14.47 -1.47
N SER A 78 20.66 13.73 -2.18
CA SER A 78 21.13 14.08 -3.52
C SER A 78 20.32 13.42 -4.64
N ALA A 79 19.37 12.54 -4.30
CA ALA A 79 18.52 11.88 -5.28
C ALA A 79 17.69 12.90 -6.08
N SER A 80 17.52 12.67 -7.39
CA SER A 80 16.89 13.64 -8.30
C SER A 80 15.41 13.92 -8.02
N PHE A 81 14.75 13.03 -7.27
CA PHE A 81 13.37 13.17 -6.84
C PHE A 81 13.26 13.72 -5.41
N VAL A 82 14.37 14.06 -4.76
CA VAL A 82 14.42 14.67 -3.42
C VAL A 82 14.82 16.13 -3.57
N SER A 83 14.16 17.00 -2.81
CA SER A 83 14.52 18.42 -2.67
C SER A 83 14.32 18.88 -1.23
N GLY A 84 14.79 20.08 -0.89
CA GLY A 84 14.71 20.63 0.46
C GLY A 84 15.99 20.43 1.27
N SER A 85 15.86 20.52 2.58
CA SER A 85 16.97 20.39 3.54
C SER A 85 16.48 19.70 4.82
N ASP A 86 17.40 19.38 5.73
CA ASP A 86 17.13 18.66 6.98
C ASP A 86 15.84 19.13 7.68
N GLY A 87 14.90 18.19 7.85
CA GLY A 87 13.60 18.43 8.48
C GLY A 87 12.53 19.05 7.57
N ASP A 88 12.84 19.40 6.32
CA ASP A 88 11.91 19.98 5.34
C ASP A 88 12.20 19.43 3.93
N PHE A 89 12.32 18.11 3.83
CA PHE A 89 12.53 17.44 2.56
C PHE A 89 11.20 17.21 1.84
N MET A 90 11.28 17.11 0.52
CA MET A 90 10.14 16.84 -0.36
C MET A 90 10.51 15.73 -1.35
N LEU A 91 9.65 14.72 -1.47
CA LEU A 91 9.68 13.77 -2.59
C LEU A 91 8.84 14.33 -3.74
N ALA A 92 9.41 14.42 -4.94
CA ALA A 92 8.76 15.05 -6.08
C ALA A 92 7.51 14.30 -6.55
N ALA A 93 6.54 15.04 -7.08
CA ALA A 93 5.40 14.47 -7.81
C ALA A 93 5.87 13.55 -8.95
N GLY A 94 5.12 12.49 -9.24
CA GLY A 94 5.46 11.45 -10.19
C GLY A 94 6.34 10.33 -9.63
N THR A 95 6.91 10.48 -8.44
CA THR A 95 7.62 9.41 -7.74
C THR A 95 6.64 8.28 -7.38
N VAL A 96 7.02 7.04 -7.65
CA VAL A 96 6.26 5.86 -7.22
C VAL A 96 6.78 5.43 -5.86
N VAL A 97 5.89 5.40 -4.87
CA VAL A 97 6.23 5.07 -3.49
C VAL A 97 5.29 4.02 -2.91
N SER A 98 5.76 3.38 -1.86
CA SER A 98 5.04 2.43 -1.03
C SER A 98 5.16 2.92 0.41
N SER A 99 4.09 2.85 1.19
CA SER A 99 4.08 3.37 2.56
C SER A 99 3.76 2.28 3.58
N HIS A 100 4.40 2.43 4.73
CA HIS A 100 4.26 1.56 5.89
C HIS A 100 4.16 2.42 7.13
N TYR A 101 3.26 2.09 8.03
CA TYR A 101 3.12 2.79 9.28
C TYR A 101 3.95 2.08 10.36
N VAL A 102 4.58 2.87 11.22
CA VAL A 102 5.43 2.40 12.31
C VAL A 102 4.95 3.07 13.59
N GLN A 103 4.54 2.26 14.56
CA GLN A 103 4.07 2.70 15.86
C GLN A 103 4.94 2.06 16.92
N PHE A 104 5.38 2.84 17.90
CA PHE A 104 6.04 2.32 19.08
C PHE A 104 5.42 2.92 20.34
N ASP A 105 4.72 2.09 21.13
CA ASP A 105 4.24 2.51 22.44
C ASP A 105 4.59 1.46 23.51
N PRO A 106 5.59 1.72 24.36
CA PRO A 106 6.08 0.72 25.29
C PRO A 106 5.13 0.46 26.46
N GLU A 107 4.96 -0.80 26.82
CA GLU A 107 4.17 -1.20 28.00
C GLU A 107 4.88 -0.77 29.30
N GLY A 108 4.19 0.00 30.16
CA GLY A 108 4.63 0.25 31.53
C GLY A 108 5.54 1.47 31.75
N GLY A 109 5.65 2.40 30.79
CA GLY A 109 6.32 3.70 30.98
C GLY A 109 7.32 4.04 29.89
N ALA A 110 8.29 4.91 30.16
CA ALA A 110 9.28 5.33 29.17
C ALA A 110 10.32 4.24 28.90
N PHE A 111 10.46 3.82 27.64
CA PHE A 111 11.43 2.81 27.23
C PHE A 111 12.03 3.10 25.86
N ARG A 112 13.17 2.45 25.60
CA ARG A 112 13.88 2.52 24.32
C ARG A 112 13.61 1.28 23.48
N ILE A 113 13.51 1.48 22.18
CA ILE A 113 13.50 0.40 21.19
C ILE A 113 14.73 0.53 20.29
N ASN A 114 15.41 -0.60 20.07
CA ASN A 114 16.28 -0.80 18.92
C ASN A 114 15.61 -1.83 18.04
N ALA A 115 15.55 -1.59 16.73
CA ALA A 115 15.09 -2.58 15.77
C ALA A 115 15.68 -2.31 14.39
N THR A 116 15.80 -3.35 13.58
CA THR A 116 16.12 -3.25 12.16
C THR A 116 14.85 -3.59 11.38
N ILE A 117 14.31 -2.62 10.65
CA ILE A 117 13.16 -2.82 9.76
C ILE A 117 13.72 -3.10 8.36
N THR A 118 13.25 -4.16 7.71
CA THR A 118 13.64 -4.51 6.34
C THR A 118 12.42 -4.56 5.44
N ALA A 119 12.51 -3.88 4.30
CA ALA A 119 11.52 -3.89 3.23
C ALA A 119 12.03 -4.67 2.01
N ASP A 120 11.16 -4.87 1.03
CA ASP A 120 11.49 -5.56 -0.22
C ASP A 120 12.07 -4.63 -1.30
N SER A 121 12.13 -3.34 -0.97
CA SER A 121 12.49 -2.23 -1.85
C SER A 121 13.29 -1.21 -1.03
N GLN A 122 14.05 -0.36 -1.73
CA GLN A 122 14.84 0.68 -1.08
C GLN A 122 13.96 1.60 -0.25
N ILE A 123 14.39 1.93 0.96
CA ILE A 123 13.76 2.93 1.80
C ILE A 123 14.19 4.31 1.29
N PHE A 124 13.21 5.17 1.01
CA PHE A 124 13.44 6.55 0.60
C PHE A 124 13.45 7.51 1.77
N ALA A 125 12.49 7.39 2.69
CA ALA A 125 12.27 8.43 3.68
C ALA A 125 11.49 7.94 4.93
N PHE A 126 11.52 8.78 5.96
CA PHE A 126 10.57 8.76 7.07
C PHE A 126 9.81 10.09 7.13
N ILE A 127 8.51 9.99 7.44
CA ILE A 127 7.69 11.09 7.92
C ILE A 127 7.53 10.90 9.43
N THR A 128 7.90 11.90 10.20
CA THR A 128 8.02 11.86 11.66
C THR A 128 7.36 13.06 12.33
N GLU A 129 7.03 14.13 11.59
CA GLU A 129 6.30 15.27 12.12
C GLU A 129 4.79 15.09 12.02
N ASP A 130 4.07 15.49 13.07
CA ASP A 130 2.62 15.38 13.24
C ASP A 130 1.83 15.89 12.03
N GLN A 131 2.06 17.15 11.64
CA GLN A 131 1.34 17.74 10.52
C GLN A 131 1.61 17.00 9.20
N LYS A 132 2.84 16.51 8.98
CA LYS A 132 3.18 15.78 7.76
C LYS A 132 2.58 14.37 7.76
N LEU A 133 2.47 13.72 8.92
CA LEU A 133 1.75 12.46 9.06
C LEU A 133 0.27 12.64 8.73
N PHE A 134 -0.37 13.66 9.32
CA PHE A 134 -1.76 14.02 9.04
C PHE A 134 -1.99 14.32 7.54
N ASP A 135 -1.15 15.18 6.95
CA ASP A 135 -1.28 15.57 5.54
C ASP A 135 -1.11 14.38 4.58
N SER A 136 -0.30 13.39 4.96
CA SER A 136 -0.04 12.21 4.13
C SER A 136 -1.07 11.09 4.29
N ASP A 137 -1.93 11.11 5.32
CA ASP A 137 -2.92 10.05 5.58
C ASP A 137 -3.89 9.84 4.41
N ALA A 138 -4.37 10.92 3.79
CA ALA A 138 -5.33 10.83 2.69
C ALA A 138 -4.74 10.16 1.43
N VAL A 139 -3.43 10.30 1.22
CA VAL A 139 -2.75 9.80 0.02
C VAL A 139 -2.11 8.44 0.25
N LEU A 140 -1.52 8.22 1.41
CA LEU A 140 -0.69 7.05 1.71
C LEU A 140 -1.32 6.10 2.73
N GLY A 141 -2.24 6.58 3.57
CA GLY A 141 -2.90 5.77 4.59
C GLY A 141 -3.82 4.69 4.01
N LEU A 142 -4.12 3.68 4.82
CA LEU A 142 -5.07 2.62 4.50
C LEU A 142 -6.48 3.20 4.39
N PRO A 143 -7.20 2.98 3.26
CA PRO A 143 -8.58 3.42 3.13
C PRO A 143 -9.47 2.83 4.24
N GLY A 144 -10.16 3.70 4.98
CA GLY A 144 -11.08 3.31 6.05
C GLY A 144 -10.44 3.06 7.42
N LEU A 145 -9.11 3.22 7.53
CA LEU A 145 -8.43 3.26 8.83
C LEU A 145 -8.53 4.69 9.39
N ASP A 146 -9.00 4.81 10.63
CA ASP A 146 -8.97 6.08 11.37
C ASP A 146 -7.60 6.22 12.05
N TYR A 147 -6.73 7.02 11.43
CA TYR A 147 -5.40 7.34 11.98
C TYR A 147 -5.46 8.26 13.20
N ASN A 148 -6.62 8.87 13.44
CA ASN A 148 -6.87 9.85 14.48
C ASN A 148 -5.93 11.08 14.38
N ASP A 149 -6.35 12.18 15.01
CA ASP A 149 -5.55 13.40 15.12
C ASP A 149 -5.36 13.69 16.61
N PHE A 150 -4.14 13.51 17.10
CA PHE A 150 -3.82 13.67 18.50
C PHE A 150 -2.45 14.33 18.67
N PHE A 151 -2.35 15.12 19.74
CA PHE A 151 -1.14 15.87 20.06
C PHE A 151 0.07 14.95 20.21
N MET A 152 1.21 15.36 19.63
CA MET A 152 2.49 14.63 19.64
C MET A 152 2.46 13.31 18.87
N ARG A 153 1.66 13.20 17.80
CA ARG A 153 1.79 12.12 16.83
C ARG A 153 3.07 12.32 16.02
N GLY A 154 4.14 11.62 16.33
CA GLY A 154 5.41 11.80 15.62
C GLY A 154 6.58 11.13 16.33
N LEU A 155 7.79 11.50 15.91
CA LEU A 155 9.02 11.18 16.65
C LEU A 155 9.59 12.43 17.32
N GLU A 156 10.26 12.22 18.44
CA GLU A 156 11.04 13.25 19.12
C GLU A 156 12.39 13.49 18.39
N VAL A 157 13.01 14.65 18.65
CA VAL A 157 14.30 15.01 18.03
C VAL A 157 15.44 14.05 18.41
N SER A 158 15.31 13.34 19.54
CA SER A 158 16.30 12.36 20.00
C SER A 158 16.18 10.99 19.32
N ASP A 159 15.10 10.74 18.59
CA ASP A 159 14.88 9.46 17.92
C ASP A 159 15.70 9.38 16.65
N ASN A 160 16.43 8.28 16.47
CA ASN A 160 17.32 8.10 15.33
C ASN A 160 16.79 7.07 14.32
N THR A 161 17.11 7.30 13.06
CA THR A 161 16.86 6.41 11.93
C THR A 161 18.11 6.37 11.08
N ASP A 162 18.78 5.22 11.01
CA ASP A 162 19.99 5.01 10.23
C ASP A 162 19.67 4.14 9.02
N PHE A 163 19.70 4.75 7.83
CA PHE A 163 19.23 4.11 6.61
C PHE A 163 20.34 3.25 5.97
N ASN A 164 19.99 2.01 5.64
CA ASN A 164 20.88 0.98 5.12
C ASN A 164 20.29 0.32 3.85
N GLY A 165 19.88 1.15 2.88
CA GLY A 165 19.31 0.69 1.61
C GLY A 165 17.86 0.22 1.74
N ALA A 166 17.63 -1.10 1.69
CA ALA A 166 16.30 -1.69 1.91
C ALA A 166 16.00 -1.95 3.40
N SER A 167 16.98 -1.68 4.28
CA SER A 167 16.84 -1.78 5.72
C SER A 167 17.05 -0.43 6.38
N VAL A 168 16.49 -0.24 7.57
CA VAL A 168 16.74 0.91 8.45
C VAL A 168 16.86 0.43 9.88
N ASP A 169 17.87 0.94 10.57
CA ASP A 169 18.01 0.74 12.01
C ASP A 169 17.34 1.92 12.73
N ILE A 170 16.44 1.61 13.67
CA ILE A 170 15.76 2.60 14.49
C ILE A 170 16.27 2.54 15.92
N PHE A 171 16.40 3.72 16.53
CA PHE A 171 16.67 3.89 17.95
C PHE A 171 15.74 4.97 18.49
N TRP A 172 14.61 4.55 19.07
CA TRP A 172 13.57 5.48 19.53
C TRP A 172 13.35 5.39 21.04
N ASN A 173 12.87 6.47 21.62
CA ASN A 173 12.58 6.60 23.03
C ASN A 173 11.20 7.23 23.24
N ALA A 174 10.21 6.39 23.47
CA ALA A 174 8.84 6.81 23.72
C ALA A 174 8.46 6.71 25.20
N ALA A 175 7.40 7.42 25.57
CA ALA A 175 6.73 7.29 26.86
C ALA A 175 5.21 7.20 26.66
N ASN A 176 4.43 8.12 27.22
CA ASN A 176 2.99 8.25 26.97
C ASN A 176 2.72 9.73 26.64
N PRO A 177 2.37 10.11 25.40
CA PRO A 177 2.10 9.26 24.24
C PRO A 177 3.31 8.49 23.69
N GLY A 178 3.03 7.46 22.90
CA GLY A 178 4.03 6.70 22.13
C GLY A 178 4.68 7.51 21.00
N ASP A 179 5.34 6.80 20.08
CA ASP A 179 5.98 7.34 18.88
C ASP A 179 5.29 6.81 17.61
N TRP A 180 5.13 7.67 16.61
CA TRP A 180 4.58 7.30 15.31
C TRP A 180 5.41 7.85 14.16
N ALA A 181 5.56 7.04 13.13
CA ALA A 181 6.17 7.46 11.89
C ALA A 181 5.58 6.72 10.70
N ARG A 182 5.81 7.27 9.52
CA ARG A 182 5.51 6.62 8.24
C ARG A 182 6.80 6.40 7.47
N LEU A 183 7.10 5.13 7.20
CA LEU A 183 8.22 4.68 6.39
C LEU A 183 7.80 4.70 4.92
N ILE A 184 8.62 5.31 4.07
CA ILE A 184 8.40 5.40 2.62
C ILE A 184 9.45 4.57 1.90
N THR A 185 9.02 3.63 1.07
CA THR A 185 9.88 2.82 0.22
C THR A 185 9.62 3.09 -1.26
N ALA A 186 10.55 2.64 -2.10
CA ALA A 186 10.42 2.64 -3.54
C ALA A 186 9.29 1.73 -4.02
N HIS A 187 9.14 1.64 -5.35
CA HIS A 187 8.29 0.65 -5.98
C HIS A 187 8.60 -0.76 -5.46
N SER A 188 7.59 -1.41 -4.88
CA SER A 188 7.67 -2.80 -4.44
C SER A 188 7.39 -3.73 -5.61
N PRO A 189 8.35 -4.62 -5.96
CA PRO A 189 8.16 -5.61 -7.01
C PRO A 189 7.24 -6.76 -6.58
N THR A 190 6.99 -6.92 -5.28
CA THR A 190 6.21 -8.04 -4.74
C THR A 190 4.80 -7.66 -4.34
N ALA A 191 4.51 -6.36 -4.16
CA ALA A 191 3.15 -5.88 -3.99
C ALA A 191 2.31 -6.22 -5.23
N ALA A 192 1.19 -6.91 -5.02
CA ALA A 192 0.30 -7.27 -6.11
C ALA A 192 -0.08 -6.04 -6.93
N SER A 193 0.24 -6.03 -8.23
CA SER A 193 -0.33 -5.07 -9.16
C SER A 193 -1.85 -5.25 -9.11
N VAL A 194 -2.60 -4.23 -8.68
CA VAL A 194 -4.07 -4.29 -8.63
C VAL A 194 -4.56 -4.80 -10.00
N PRO A 195 -5.16 -6.00 -10.08
CA PRO A 195 -5.64 -6.51 -11.36
C PRO A 195 -6.62 -5.50 -11.93
N ALA A 196 -6.42 -5.09 -13.18
CA ALA A 196 -7.33 -4.17 -13.85
C ALA A 196 -8.77 -4.66 -13.64
N PRO A 197 -9.74 -3.78 -13.33
CA PRO A 197 -11.09 -4.19 -12.97
C PRO A 197 -11.62 -5.21 -13.99
N ALA A 198 -12.14 -6.34 -13.50
CA ALA A 198 -12.68 -7.40 -14.36
C ALA A 198 -13.77 -6.90 -15.34
N ALA A 199 -14.27 -5.67 -15.13
CA ALA A 199 -15.12 -4.93 -16.06
C ALA A 199 -14.52 -4.81 -17.47
N LEU A 200 -13.20 -4.64 -17.64
CA LEU A 200 -12.59 -4.50 -18.97
C LEU A 200 -12.67 -5.79 -19.81
N PRO A 201 -12.25 -6.96 -19.31
CA PRO A 201 -12.44 -8.22 -20.03
C PRO A 201 -13.92 -8.59 -20.19
N LEU A 202 -14.79 -8.28 -19.22
CA LEU A 202 -16.24 -8.49 -19.35
C LEU A 202 -16.88 -7.60 -20.43
N LEU A 203 -16.49 -6.33 -20.50
CA LEU A 203 -16.94 -5.41 -21.54
C LEU A 203 -16.46 -5.87 -22.93
N ALA A 204 -15.19 -6.26 -23.04
CA ALA A 204 -14.63 -6.80 -24.28
C ALA A 204 -15.37 -8.09 -24.71
N ALA A 205 -15.64 -9.00 -23.78
CA ALA A 205 -16.41 -10.22 -24.05
C ALA A 205 -17.86 -9.90 -24.46
N GLY A 206 -18.50 -8.94 -23.80
CA GLY A 206 -19.85 -8.47 -24.15
C GLY A 206 -19.92 -7.88 -25.56
N LEU A 207 -18.96 -7.03 -25.92
CA LEU A 207 -18.85 -6.45 -27.27
C LEU A 207 -18.60 -7.53 -28.33
N ALA A 208 -17.73 -8.51 -28.05
CA ALA A 208 -17.48 -9.63 -28.96
C ALA A 208 -18.74 -10.49 -29.18
N ALA A 209 -19.48 -10.81 -28.12
CA ALA A 209 -20.72 -11.57 -28.20
C ALA A 209 -21.80 -10.82 -29.02
N MET A 210 -21.95 -9.51 -28.82
CA MET A 210 -22.85 -8.68 -29.62
C MET A 210 -22.44 -8.63 -31.10
N GLY A 211 -21.15 -8.54 -31.40
CA GLY A 211 -20.64 -8.57 -32.78
C GLY A 211 -20.92 -9.90 -33.50
N LEU A 212 -20.76 -11.03 -32.80
CA LEU A 212 -21.04 -12.35 -33.36
C LEU A 212 -22.53 -12.57 -33.62
N THR A 213 -23.41 -12.15 -32.71
CA THR A 213 -24.87 -12.26 -32.88
C THR A 213 -25.39 -11.36 -33.99
N ALA A 214 -24.86 -10.13 -34.14
CA ALA A 214 -25.19 -9.23 -35.25
C ALA A 214 -24.80 -9.82 -36.61
N ARG A 215 -23.60 -10.41 -36.73
CA ARG A 215 -23.16 -11.09 -37.96
C ARG A 215 -24.03 -12.31 -38.31
N ALA A 216 -24.45 -13.08 -37.31
CA ALA A 216 -25.33 -14.24 -37.53
C ALA A 216 -26.71 -13.84 -38.07
N ARG A 217 -27.30 -12.74 -37.57
CA ARG A 217 -28.56 -12.20 -38.10
C ARG A 217 -28.44 -11.71 -39.54
N ALA A 218 -27.38 -10.95 -39.86
CA ALA A 218 -27.16 -10.44 -41.22
C ALA A 218 -27.03 -11.56 -42.27
N ARG A 219 -26.37 -12.67 -41.92
CA ARG A 219 -26.24 -13.84 -42.81
C ARG A 219 -27.58 -14.55 -43.06
N ARG A 220 -28.45 -14.66 -42.06
CA ARG A 220 -29.79 -15.25 -42.21
C ARG A 220 -30.71 -14.40 -43.09
N GLY A 221 -30.67 -13.07 -42.96
CA GLY A 221 -31.45 -12.17 -43.81
C GLY A 221 -31.07 -12.25 -45.30
N ARG A 222 -29.77 -12.39 -45.61
CA ARG A 222 -29.30 -12.58 -46.99
C ARG A 222 -29.71 -13.92 -47.62
N ALA A 223 -29.79 -14.98 -46.83
CA ALA A 223 -30.24 -16.29 -47.32
C ALA A 223 -31.75 -16.33 -47.66
N GLN A 224 -32.55 -15.43 -47.06
CA GLN A 224 -33.99 -15.33 -47.33
C GLN A 224 -34.34 -14.38 -48.50
N ALA A 225 -33.41 -13.52 -48.94
CA ALA A 225 -33.62 -12.56 -50.03
C ALA A 225 -33.11 -13.05 -51.40
N GLY A 226 -32.67 -14.30 -51.50
CA GLY A 226 -32.15 -14.94 -52.72
C GLY A 226 -33.14 -15.89 -53.39
N VAL A 227 -34.42 -15.48 -53.51
CA VAL A 227 -35.46 -16.12 -54.32
C VAL A 227 -36.06 -15.06 -55.23
#